data_AF-A0AA88S012-F1
#
_entry.id   AF-A0AA88S012-F1
#
_cell.length_a   1.000
_cell.length_b   1.000
_cell.length_c   1.000
_cell.angle_alpha   90.00
_cell.angle_beta   90.00
_cell.angle_gamma   90.00
#
_symmetry.space_group_name_H-M   'P 1'
#
loop_
_entity.id
_entity.type
_entity.pdbx_description
1 polymer ?
#
loop_
_entity_poly.entity_id
_entity_poly.type
_entity_poly.pdbx_seq_one_letter_code
_entity_poly.pdbx_strand_id
1 'polypeptide(L)'
;VFTFGSVPLKTYLPDGDIDLTAFSNNQNLKDTWASEVRDTLENEEKNENAEFHVKEVQYIQAEVKLIKCLVENIVVDISFNQLGGLCTLCFLEEVDHLINQNHLFKRSVILIKAWCYYESRILGAHHGLISTYALETLVLYIFHVYNTFAGPLEVLYRFLEFFSNFDWENFCVSLWGPVNITSLPDVTGNEPQRLCTYNINIK
;
A
#
# COMPACT_ATOMS: atom_id res chain seq x y z
N VAL A 1 17.23 4.92 1.63
CA VAL A 1 16.16 3.99 2.03
C VAL A 1 15.09 4.82 2.71
N PHE A 2 13.82 4.59 2.41
CA PHE A 2 12.68 5.33 2.95
C PHE A 2 11.62 4.34 3.43
N THR A 3 10.96 4.67 4.54
CA THR A 3 9.74 3.98 4.98
C THR A 3 8.54 4.55 4.24
N PHE A 4 7.57 3.72 3.88
CA PHE A 4 6.28 4.15 3.36
C PHE A 4 5.15 3.32 3.98
N GLY A 5 3.90 3.51 3.53
CA GLY A 5 2.77 2.72 4.03
C GLY A 5 2.31 3.12 5.44
N SER A 6 1.77 2.15 6.17
CA SER A 6 0.99 2.40 7.39
C SER A 6 1.83 2.94 8.56
N VAL A 7 3.11 2.55 8.65
CA VAL A 7 4.00 2.94 9.76
C VAL A 7 4.29 4.44 9.77
N PRO A 8 4.88 5.04 8.72
CA PRO A 8 5.10 6.49 8.69
C PRO A 8 3.79 7.30 8.66
N LEU A 9 2.70 6.75 8.10
CA LEU A 9 1.36 7.39 8.15
C LEU A 9 0.72 7.34 9.55
N LYS A 10 1.27 6.53 10.47
CA LYS A 10 0.74 6.27 11.82
C LYS A 10 -0.65 5.63 11.81
N THR A 11 -0.91 4.75 10.84
CA THR A 11 -2.17 3.98 10.70
C THR A 11 -1.94 2.47 10.71
N TYR A 12 -0.85 2.02 11.33
CA TYR A 12 -0.47 0.61 11.44
C TYR A 12 -1.29 -0.14 12.51
N LEU A 13 -1.44 -1.45 12.31
CA LEU A 13 -1.93 -2.38 13.32
C LEU A 13 -0.74 -3.06 14.02
N PRO A 14 -0.93 -3.64 15.21
CA PRO A 14 0.13 -4.39 15.91
C PRO A 14 0.77 -5.50 15.08
N ASP A 15 -0.02 -6.16 14.23
CA ASP A 15 0.43 -7.25 13.35
C ASP A 15 0.86 -6.76 11.96
N GLY A 16 0.97 -5.44 11.77
CA GLY A 16 1.37 -4.83 10.51
C GLY A 16 2.85 -5.02 10.20
N ASP A 17 3.18 -4.93 8.92
CA ASP A 17 4.54 -4.92 8.40
C ASP A 17 5.15 -3.51 8.35
N ILE A 18 6.47 -3.46 8.25
CA ILE A 18 7.25 -2.27 7.94
C ILE A 18 7.63 -2.32 6.46
N ASP A 19 7.08 -1.40 5.69
CA ASP A 19 7.43 -1.22 4.28
C ASP A 19 8.66 -0.31 4.12
N LEU A 20 9.69 -0.83 3.45
CA LEU A 20 10.90 -0.11 3.10
C LEU A 20 11.07 -0.06 1.58
N THR A 21 11.57 1.08 1.08
CA THR A 21 11.97 1.21 -0.31
C THR A 21 13.34 1.86 -0.45
N ALA A 22 14.16 1.32 -1.34
CA ALA A 22 15.45 1.90 -1.71
C ALA A 22 15.38 2.55 -3.09
N PHE A 23 16.11 3.64 -3.26
CA PHE A 23 16.30 4.31 -4.54
C PHE A 23 17.79 4.42 -4.83
N SER A 24 18.16 4.26 -6.10
CA SER A 24 19.50 4.53 -6.59
C SER A 24 19.45 5.03 -8.02
N ASN A 25 20.39 5.91 -8.36
CA ASN A 25 20.59 6.39 -9.72
C ASN A 25 21.36 5.38 -10.58
N ASN A 26 21.90 4.31 -9.97
CA ASN A 26 22.63 3.27 -10.69
C ASN A 26 21.64 2.29 -11.34
N GLN A 27 21.58 2.31 -12.68
CA GLN A 27 20.69 1.44 -13.44
C GLN A 27 21.01 -0.05 -13.30
N ASN A 28 22.28 -0.41 -13.02
CA ASN A 28 22.70 -1.80 -12.87
C ASN A 28 22.09 -2.45 -11.61
N LEU A 29 21.75 -1.66 -10.59
CA LEU A 29 21.16 -2.19 -9.35
C LEU A 29 19.74 -2.70 -9.54
N LYS A 30 19.02 -2.30 -10.60
CA LYS A 30 17.63 -2.75 -10.81
C LYS A 30 17.52 -4.28 -10.93
N ASP A 31 18.57 -4.92 -11.42
CA ASP A 31 18.61 -6.35 -11.65
C ASP A 31 19.27 -7.13 -10.51
N THR A 32 20.22 -6.51 -9.79
CA THR A 32 21.03 -7.19 -8.76
C THR A 32 20.63 -6.88 -7.33
N TRP A 33 19.89 -5.79 -7.05
CA TRP A 33 19.60 -5.36 -5.68
C TRP A 33 18.95 -6.45 -4.84
N ALA A 34 18.00 -7.20 -5.43
CA ALA A 34 17.21 -8.18 -4.69
C ALA A 34 18.10 -9.33 -4.22
N SER A 35 18.99 -9.83 -5.08
CA SER A 35 19.97 -10.85 -4.69
C SER A 35 20.96 -10.30 -3.67
N GLU A 36 21.49 -9.09 -3.86
CA GLU A 36 22.47 -8.50 -2.93
C GLU A 36 21.88 -8.29 -1.52
N VAL A 37 20.66 -7.77 -1.43
CA VAL A 37 19.94 -7.58 -0.16
C VAL A 37 19.60 -8.92 0.47
N ARG A 38 19.10 -9.89 -0.30
CA ARG A 38 18.81 -11.23 0.21
C ARG A 38 20.06 -11.89 0.79
N ASP A 39 21.15 -11.91 0.04
CA ASP A 39 22.38 -12.58 0.45
C ASP A 39 22.97 -11.91 1.72
N THR A 40 22.82 -10.59 1.85
CA THR A 40 23.19 -9.86 3.08
C THR A 40 22.32 -10.28 4.26
N LEU A 41 21.00 -10.34 4.11
CA LEU A 41 20.07 -10.72 5.18
C LEU A 41 20.22 -12.19 5.59
N GLU A 42 20.45 -13.11 4.63
CA GLU A 42 20.72 -14.53 4.91
C GLU A 42 22.06 -14.75 5.65
N ASN A 43 23.01 -13.82 5.53
CA ASN A 43 24.24 -13.84 6.32
C ASN A 43 23.99 -13.33 7.74
N GLU A 44 23.20 -12.27 7.90
CA GLU A 44 22.79 -11.77 9.24
C GLU A 44 21.88 -12.76 9.98
N GLU A 45 21.04 -13.53 9.28
CA GLU A 45 20.24 -14.61 9.89
C GLU A 45 21.11 -15.69 10.56
N LYS A 46 22.36 -15.87 10.11
CA LYS A 46 23.33 -16.82 10.70
C LYS A 46 24.15 -16.21 11.83
N ASN A 47 24.02 -14.90 12.08
CA ASN A 47 24.82 -14.17 13.06
C ASN A 47 24.16 -14.22 14.45
N GLU A 48 24.56 -15.18 15.28
CA GLU A 48 24.04 -15.34 16.66
C GLU A 48 24.36 -14.16 17.59
N ASN A 49 25.30 -13.28 17.21
CA ASN A 49 25.70 -12.12 18.00
C ASN A 49 25.14 -10.80 17.44
N ALA A 50 24.19 -10.86 16.49
CA ALA A 50 23.55 -9.68 15.93
C ALA A 50 22.75 -8.92 17.01
N GLU A 51 22.76 -7.59 16.94
CA GLU A 51 21.89 -6.75 17.79
C GLU A 51 20.40 -7.00 17.50
N PHE A 52 20.08 -7.21 16.22
CA PHE A 52 18.73 -7.53 15.73
C PHE A 52 18.75 -8.81 14.92
N HIS A 53 17.95 -9.79 15.33
CA HIS A 53 17.91 -11.10 14.71
C HIS A 53 17.01 -11.08 13.48
N VAL A 54 17.61 -11.38 12.34
CA VAL A 54 16.91 -11.61 11.07
C VAL A 54 16.48 -13.07 10.99
N LYS A 55 15.26 -13.33 10.54
CA LYS A 55 14.74 -14.68 10.27
C LYS A 55 13.89 -14.69 9.00
N GLU A 56 13.71 -15.88 8.43
CA GLU A 56 12.73 -16.14 7.36
C GLU A 56 12.89 -15.22 6.15
N VAL A 57 14.13 -15.07 5.65
CA VAL A 57 14.39 -14.26 4.46
C VAL A 57 13.77 -14.92 3.23
N GLN A 58 12.91 -14.19 2.52
CA GLN A 58 12.17 -14.66 1.35
C GLN A 58 12.28 -13.65 0.21
N TYR A 59 12.57 -14.16 -0.99
CA TYR A 59 12.49 -13.38 -2.23
C TYR A 59 11.19 -13.67 -2.96
N ILE A 60 10.37 -12.63 -3.14
CA ILE A 60 9.06 -12.70 -3.80
C ILE A 60 9.17 -12.03 -5.17
N GLN A 61 8.97 -12.82 -6.22
CA GLN A 61 9.01 -12.38 -7.61
C GLN A 61 7.60 -12.12 -8.14
N ALA A 62 6.99 -11.02 -7.69
CA ALA A 62 5.74 -10.49 -8.22
C ALA A 62 5.99 -9.36 -9.24
N GLU A 63 4.94 -8.64 -9.65
CA GLU A 63 5.07 -7.42 -10.48
C GLU A 63 6.07 -6.43 -9.85
N VAL A 64 6.01 -6.30 -8.52
CA VAL A 64 7.04 -5.65 -7.71
C VAL A 64 7.88 -6.73 -7.04
N LYS A 65 9.19 -6.73 -7.33
CA LYS A 65 10.17 -7.57 -6.63
C LYS A 65 10.24 -7.13 -5.16
N LEU A 66 10.11 -8.08 -4.24
CA LEU A 66 10.10 -7.84 -2.79
C LEU A 66 11.04 -8.81 -2.07
N ILE A 67 11.75 -8.32 -1.07
CA ILE A 67 12.43 -9.14 -0.07
C ILE A 67 11.64 -9.01 1.23
N LYS A 68 11.16 -10.13 1.76
CA LYS A 68 10.41 -10.20 3.02
C LYS A 68 11.27 -10.91 4.06
N CYS A 69 11.29 -10.40 5.28
CA CYS A 69 11.99 -11.03 6.40
C CYS A 69 11.33 -10.65 7.73
N LEU A 70 11.73 -11.35 8.79
CA LEU A 70 11.42 -10.99 10.16
C LEU A 70 12.65 -10.35 10.80
N VAL A 71 12.48 -9.21 11.45
CA VAL A 71 13.51 -8.57 12.30
C VAL A 71 12.92 -8.42 13.69
N GLU A 72 13.46 -9.13 14.68
CA GLU A 72 12.87 -9.19 16.04
C GLU A 72 11.37 -9.57 16.04
N ASN A 73 10.99 -10.49 15.14
CA ASN A 73 9.61 -10.94 14.87
C ASN A 73 8.67 -9.87 14.28
N ILE A 74 9.20 -8.73 13.83
CA ILE A 74 8.47 -7.74 13.04
C ILE A 74 8.66 -8.06 11.56
N VAL A 75 7.56 -8.12 10.82
CA VAL A 75 7.60 -8.34 9.36
C VAL A 75 8.14 -7.08 8.68
N VAL A 76 9.15 -7.24 7.83
CA VAL A 76 9.75 -6.15 7.04
C VAL A 76 9.71 -6.51 5.57
N ASP A 77 9.05 -5.66 4.78
CA ASP A 77 8.92 -5.78 3.34
C ASP A 77 9.82 -4.75 2.67
N ILE A 78 10.85 -5.22 1.96
CA ILE A 78 11.87 -4.40 1.32
C ILE A 78 11.66 -4.43 -0.19
N SER A 79 11.49 -3.25 -0.75
CA SER A 79 11.24 -3.03 -2.17
C SER A 79 12.26 -2.06 -2.78
N PHE A 80 12.24 -1.95 -4.10
CA PHE A 80 13.06 -0.97 -4.82
C PHE A 80 12.19 -0.06 -5.67
N ASN A 81 12.51 1.24 -5.65
CA ASN A 81 11.91 2.27 -6.49
C ASN A 81 10.37 2.40 -6.37
N GLN A 82 9.81 2.27 -5.17
CA GLN A 82 8.37 2.38 -4.93
C GLN A 82 7.93 3.83 -4.73
N LEU A 83 8.07 4.64 -5.78
CA LEU A 83 7.65 6.05 -5.75
C LEU A 83 6.15 6.20 -5.47
N GLY A 84 5.31 5.30 -6.02
CA GLY A 84 3.87 5.31 -5.80
C GLY A 84 3.49 5.22 -4.32
N GLY A 85 4.16 4.36 -3.55
CA GLY A 85 3.93 4.23 -2.11
C GLY A 85 4.27 5.50 -1.32
N LEU A 86 5.35 6.19 -1.70
CA LEU A 86 5.70 7.50 -1.11
C LEU A 86 4.71 8.59 -1.50
N CYS A 87 4.27 8.63 -2.76
CA CYS A 87 3.24 9.58 -3.21
C CYS A 87 1.93 9.39 -2.45
N THR A 88 1.49 8.14 -2.24
CA THR A 88 0.31 7.82 -1.44
C THR A 88 0.48 8.28 0.00
N LEU A 89 1.62 8.02 0.64
CA LEU A 89 1.92 8.49 1.99
C LEU A 89 1.77 10.02 2.09
N CYS A 90 2.47 10.76 1.23
CA CYS A 90 2.41 12.22 1.23
C CYS A 90 1.00 12.73 0.96
N PHE A 91 0.28 12.13 0.02
CA PHE A 91 -1.10 12.50 -0.29
C PHE A 91 -2.03 12.31 0.92
N LEU A 92 -1.96 11.17 1.60
CA LEU A 92 -2.81 10.88 2.76
C LEU A 92 -2.46 11.74 3.98
N GLU A 93 -1.18 12.10 4.17
CA GLU A 93 -0.75 13.09 5.15
C GLU A 93 -1.39 14.46 4.89
N GLU A 94 -1.31 14.95 3.65
CA GLU A 94 -1.91 16.24 3.27
C GLU A 94 -3.44 16.22 3.39
N VAL A 95 -4.09 15.12 3.00
CA VAL A 95 -5.53 14.93 3.16
C VAL A 95 -5.95 15.01 4.63
N ASP A 96 -5.25 14.33 5.53
CA ASP A 96 -5.55 14.37 6.96
C ASP A 96 -5.36 15.77 7.55
N HIS A 97 -4.32 16.49 7.13
CA HIS A 97 -4.12 17.90 7.47
C HIS A 97 -5.23 18.80 6.94
N LEU A 98 -5.70 18.59 5.71
CA LEU A 98 -6.79 19.35 5.10
C LEU A 98 -8.13 19.09 5.80
N ILE A 99 -8.41 17.85 6.19
CA ILE A 99 -9.60 17.50 6.98
C ILE A 99 -9.56 18.23 8.33
N ASN A 100 -8.37 18.40 8.93
CA ASN A 100 -8.12 19.24 10.10
C ASN A 100 -9.04 18.97 11.30
N GLN A 101 -9.38 17.69 11.53
CA GLN A 101 -10.25 17.27 12.64
C GLN A 101 -9.48 16.42 13.66
N ASN A 102 -8.31 16.90 14.12
CA ASN A 102 -7.47 16.19 15.09
C ASN A 102 -7.19 14.73 14.66
N HIS A 103 -6.64 14.59 13.45
CA HIS A 103 -6.31 13.31 12.82
C HIS A 103 -7.48 12.31 12.76
N LEU A 104 -8.73 12.81 12.65
CA LEU A 104 -9.92 11.96 12.62
C LEU A 104 -9.88 10.96 11.46
N PHE A 105 -9.35 11.35 10.30
CA PHE A 105 -9.20 10.46 9.16
C PHE A 105 -8.29 9.28 9.52
N LYS A 106 -7.07 9.52 9.98
CA LYS A 106 -6.13 8.45 10.39
C LYS A 106 -6.70 7.56 11.51
N ARG A 107 -7.31 8.17 12.53
CA ARG A 107 -7.97 7.43 13.62
C ARG A 107 -9.09 6.52 13.11
N SER A 108 -9.83 6.96 12.10
CA SER A 108 -10.89 6.17 11.46
C SER A 108 -10.32 5.06 10.58
N VAL A 109 -9.24 5.35 9.83
CA VAL A 109 -8.49 4.32 9.09
C VAL A 109 -8.05 3.20 10.03
N ILE A 110 -7.47 3.51 11.20
CA ILE A 110 -7.07 2.48 12.19
C ILE A 110 -8.26 1.63 12.63
N LEU A 111 -9.38 2.26 13.02
CA LEU A 111 -10.57 1.53 13.49
C LEU A 111 -11.14 0.62 12.41
N ILE A 112 -11.29 1.13 11.19
CA ILE A 112 -11.87 0.38 10.06
C ILE A 112 -10.89 -0.72 9.63
N LYS A 113 -9.59 -0.43 9.59
CA LYS A 113 -8.53 -1.43 9.31
C LYS A 113 -8.57 -2.56 10.34
N ALA A 114 -8.70 -2.24 11.63
CA ALA A 114 -8.84 -3.24 12.69
C ALA A 114 -10.13 -4.08 12.54
N TRP A 115 -11.26 -3.46 12.22
CA TRP A 115 -12.51 -4.20 11.95
C TRP A 115 -12.35 -5.12 10.72
N CYS A 116 -11.80 -4.61 9.62
CA CYS A 116 -11.59 -5.38 8.40
C CYS A 116 -10.63 -6.55 8.60
N TYR A 117 -9.61 -6.40 9.44
CA TYR A 117 -8.60 -7.42 9.69
C TYR A 117 -9.06 -8.45 10.74
N TYR A 118 -9.47 -8.00 11.93
CA TYR A 118 -9.77 -8.91 13.05
C TYR A 118 -11.19 -9.49 13.00
N GLU A 119 -12.19 -8.67 12.63
CA GLU A 119 -13.60 -9.08 12.69
C GLU A 119 -14.05 -9.69 11.36
N SER A 120 -13.98 -8.93 10.26
CA SER A 120 -14.56 -9.36 8.99
C SER A 120 -13.61 -10.21 8.13
N ARG A 121 -12.30 -10.18 8.40
CA ARG A 121 -11.25 -10.89 7.65
C ARG A 121 -11.25 -10.62 6.14
N ILE A 122 -11.40 -9.34 5.77
CA ILE A 122 -11.43 -8.89 4.36
C ILE A 122 -10.22 -8.02 3.97
N LEU A 123 -9.23 -7.86 4.84
CA LEU A 123 -8.02 -7.10 4.58
C LEU A 123 -6.82 -8.03 4.38
N GLY A 124 -6.10 -7.89 3.26
CA GLY A 124 -4.89 -8.66 2.97
C GLY A 124 -4.74 -9.01 1.49
N ALA A 125 -4.14 -8.11 0.70
CA ALA A 125 -4.01 -8.28 -0.75
C ALA A 125 -3.26 -9.55 -1.18
N HIS A 126 -2.28 -9.99 -0.38
CA HIS A 126 -1.56 -11.25 -0.62
C HIS A 126 -2.48 -12.49 -0.60
N HIS A 127 -3.67 -12.38 0.00
CA HIS A 127 -4.70 -13.42 0.04
C HIS A 127 -5.86 -13.15 -0.93
N GLY A 128 -5.71 -12.19 -1.86
CA GLY A 128 -6.77 -11.80 -2.79
C GLY A 128 -7.89 -10.98 -2.15
N LEU A 129 -7.66 -10.46 -0.94
CA LEU A 129 -8.59 -9.60 -0.22
C LEU A 129 -8.31 -8.11 -0.50
N ILE A 130 -9.06 -7.21 0.14
CA ILE A 130 -8.90 -5.75 -0.06
C ILE A 130 -7.50 -5.34 0.41
N SER A 131 -6.82 -4.49 -0.37
CA SER A 131 -5.51 -3.92 0.01
C SER A 131 -5.67 -2.75 0.98
N THR A 132 -4.62 -2.45 1.74
CA THR A 132 -4.60 -1.26 2.63
C THR A 132 -4.86 0.03 1.85
N TYR A 133 -4.27 0.17 0.67
CA TYR A 133 -4.48 1.33 -0.20
C TYR A 133 -5.93 1.46 -0.67
N ALA A 134 -6.56 0.34 -1.07
CA ALA A 134 -7.96 0.33 -1.45
C ALA A 134 -8.85 0.71 -0.26
N LEU A 135 -8.59 0.15 0.92
CA LEU A 135 -9.34 0.49 2.13
C LEU A 135 -9.23 1.99 2.46
N GLU A 136 -8.03 2.54 2.46
CA GLU A 136 -7.78 3.97 2.74
C GLU A 136 -8.49 4.88 1.72
N THR A 137 -8.54 4.46 0.45
CA THR A 137 -9.31 5.17 -0.60
C THR A 137 -10.81 5.15 -0.30
N LEU A 138 -11.35 4.00 0.10
CA LEU A 138 -12.77 3.88 0.46
C LEU A 138 -13.11 4.72 1.70
N VAL A 139 -12.25 4.75 2.72
CA VAL A 139 -12.42 5.61 3.89
C VAL A 139 -12.38 7.09 3.48
N LEU A 140 -11.41 7.49 2.64
CA LEU A 140 -11.32 8.86 2.14
C LEU A 140 -12.58 9.27 1.39
N TYR A 141 -13.15 8.37 0.59
CA TYR A 141 -14.41 8.62 -0.09
C TYR A 141 -15.57 8.88 0.88
N ILE A 142 -15.64 8.20 2.03
CA ILE A 142 -16.63 8.51 3.08
C ILE A 142 -16.43 9.94 3.62
N PHE A 143 -15.19 10.38 3.85
CA PHE A 143 -14.93 11.77 4.23
C PHE A 143 -15.25 12.78 3.13
N HIS A 144 -15.20 12.38 1.87
CA HIS A 144 -15.59 13.23 0.75
C HIS A 144 -17.12 13.40 0.67
N VAL A 145 -17.89 12.32 0.91
CA VAL A 145 -19.36 12.33 0.82
C VAL A 145 -20.00 12.96 2.06
N TYR A 146 -19.43 12.76 3.25
CA TYR A 146 -19.97 13.24 4.51
C TYR A 146 -19.04 14.28 5.15
N ASN A 147 -19.58 15.45 5.50
CA ASN A 147 -18.77 16.59 5.95
C ASN A 147 -18.57 16.68 7.48
N THR A 148 -19.29 15.89 8.26
CA THR A 148 -19.26 15.96 9.73
C THR A 148 -19.41 14.58 10.35
N PHE A 149 -18.58 14.28 11.35
CA PHE A 149 -18.64 13.04 12.12
C PHE A 149 -18.42 13.33 13.61
N ALA A 150 -19.10 12.59 14.46
CA ALA A 150 -18.91 12.60 15.91
C ALA A 150 -17.58 11.94 16.33
N GLY A 151 -17.04 11.04 15.49
CA GLY A 151 -15.79 10.36 15.74
C GLY A 151 -15.61 9.11 14.86
N PRO A 152 -14.53 8.34 15.08
CA PRO A 152 -14.19 7.19 14.24
C PRO A 152 -15.31 6.14 14.13
N LEU A 153 -16.09 5.95 15.19
CA LEU A 153 -17.19 4.99 15.18
C LEU A 153 -18.32 5.39 14.22
N GLU A 154 -18.63 6.68 14.11
CA GLU A 154 -19.60 7.15 13.11
C GLU A 154 -19.05 6.96 11.70
N VAL A 155 -17.75 7.20 11.48
CA VAL A 155 -17.11 6.93 10.18
C VAL A 155 -17.23 5.45 9.82
N LEU A 156 -16.96 4.53 10.76
CA LEU A 156 -17.17 3.10 10.55
C LEU A 156 -18.64 2.78 10.22
N TYR A 157 -19.60 3.35 10.95
CA TYR A 157 -21.02 3.17 10.67
C TYR A 157 -21.37 3.60 9.24
N ARG A 158 -20.96 4.81 8.83
CA ARG A 158 -21.20 5.35 7.48
C ARG A 158 -20.49 4.52 6.41
N PHE A 159 -19.27 4.06 6.68
CA PHE A 159 -18.53 3.17 5.79
C PHE A 159 -19.31 1.88 5.53
N LEU A 160 -19.79 1.22 6.59
CA LEU A 160 -20.57 -0.01 6.47
C LEU A 160 -21.91 0.24 5.77
N GLU A 161 -22.66 1.24 6.20
CA GLU A 161 -23.95 1.63 5.63
C GLU A 161 -23.84 1.95 4.13
N PHE A 162 -22.81 2.72 3.74
CA PHE A 162 -22.63 3.12 2.36
C PHE A 162 -22.22 1.94 1.47
N PHE A 163 -21.14 1.23 1.83
CA PHE A 163 -20.57 0.19 0.97
C PHE A 163 -21.35 -1.13 0.98
N SER A 164 -22.19 -1.39 1.99
CA SER A 164 -23.14 -2.51 1.94
C SER A 164 -24.27 -2.30 0.93
N ASN A 165 -24.57 -1.04 0.60
CA ASN A 165 -25.63 -0.66 -0.35
C ASN A 165 -25.08 -0.19 -1.70
N PHE A 166 -23.76 -0.20 -1.88
CA PHE A 166 -23.14 0.23 -3.13
C PHE A 166 -23.37 -0.80 -4.23
N ASP A 167 -23.74 -0.35 -5.43
CA ASP A 167 -23.95 -1.19 -6.60
C ASP A 167 -22.61 -1.56 -7.24
N TRP A 168 -21.95 -2.57 -6.66
CA TRP A 168 -20.69 -3.11 -7.13
C TRP A 168 -20.80 -3.85 -8.48
N GLU A 169 -22.01 -4.20 -8.93
CA GLU A 169 -22.21 -4.88 -10.21
C GLU A 169 -22.08 -3.90 -11.39
N ASN A 170 -22.57 -2.67 -11.23
CA ASN A 170 -22.61 -1.69 -12.32
C ASN A 170 -21.61 -0.52 -12.15
N PHE A 171 -21.07 -0.31 -10.95
CA PHE A 171 -20.21 0.83 -10.65
C PHE A 171 -18.90 0.42 -9.99
N CYS A 172 -17.84 1.20 -10.26
CA CYS A 172 -16.63 1.23 -9.45
C CYS A 172 -16.54 2.54 -8.66
N VAL A 173 -15.76 2.52 -7.57
CA VAL A 173 -15.58 3.70 -6.71
C VAL A 173 -14.42 4.54 -7.21
N SER A 174 -14.64 5.85 -7.34
CA SER A 174 -13.58 6.86 -7.48
C SER A 174 -13.72 7.92 -6.38
N LEU A 175 -12.67 8.71 -6.15
CA LEU A 175 -12.74 9.83 -5.21
C LEU A 175 -13.78 10.90 -5.61
N TRP A 176 -14.19 10.93 -6.88
CA TRP A 176 -15.20 11.85 -7.40
C TRP A 176 -16.62 11.29 -7.37
N GLY A 177 -16.78 10.02 -6.95
CA GLY A 177 -18.06 9.32 -6.95
C GLY A 177 -18.05 8.00 -7.72
N PRO A 178 -19.22 7.33 -7.76
CA PRO A 178 -19.40 6.09 -8.52
C PRO A 178 -19.19 6.34 -10.02
N VAL A 179 -18.42 5.47 -10.67
CA VAL A 179 -18.18 5.50 -12.12
C VAL A 179 -18.80 4.25 -12.72
N ASN A 180 -19.64 4.39 -13.74
CA ASN A 180 -20.27 3.23 -14.38
C ASN A 180 -19.21 2.40 -15.11
N ILE A 181 -19.17 1.10 -14.87
CA ILE A 181 -18.15 0.21 -15.45
C ILE A 181 -18.19 0.23 -16.98
N THR A 182 -19.38 0.36 -17.59
CA THR A 182 -19.54 0.44 -19.05
C THR A 182 -18.99 1.73 -19.67
N SER A 183 -18.73 2.75 -18.85
CA SER A 183 -18.13 4.02 -19.29
C SER A 183 -16.61 4.00 -19.27
N LEU A 184 -16.01 2.97 -18.65
CA LEU A 184 -14.56 2.83 -18.63
C LEU A 184 -14.05 2.53 -20.04
N PRO A 185 -12.92 3.12 -20.46
CA PRO A 185 -12.34 2.79 -21.76
C PRO A 185 -12.04 1.29 -21.83
N ASP A 186 -12.20 0.70 -23.01
CA ASP A 186 -11.83 -0.69 -23.26
C ASP A 186 -10.31 -0.83 -23.13
N VAL A 187 -9.84 -1.24 -21.95
CA VAL A 187 -8.44 -1.58 -21.68
C VAL A 187 -8.22 -3.06 -22.00
N THR A 188 -8.59 -3.49 -23.20
CA THR A 188 -8.01 -4.68 -23.79
C THR A 188 -6.54 -4.36 -24.05
N GLY A 189 -5.68 -4.74 -23.09
CA GLY A 189 -4.25 -4.60 -23.22
C GLY A 189 -3.79 -5.30 -24.49
N ASN A 190 -3.36 -4.53 -25.49
CA ASN A 190 -2.45 -5.08 -26.49
C ASN A 190 -1.27 -5.72 -25.73
N GLU A 191 -0.84 -6.91 -26.14
CA GLU A 191 0.40 -7.51 -25.66
C GLU A 191 1.49 -6.42 -25.58
N PRO A 192 2.34 -6.40 -24.54
CA PRO A 192 3.36 -5.38 -24.40
C PRO A 192 4.20 -5.35 -25.67
N GLN A 193 3.98 -4.32 -26.51
CA GLN A 193 4.78 -4.11 -27.69
C GLN A 193 6.21 -3.92 -27.20
N ARG A 194 7.11 -4.81 -27.63
CA ARG A 194 8.56 -4.60 -27.48
C ARG A 194 8.92 -3.32 -28.21
N LEU A 195 8.86 -2.18 -27.53
CA LEU A 195 9.45 -0.93 -28.01
C LEU A 195 10.97 -0.99 -27.79
N CYS A 196 11.62 -1.85 -28.57
CA CYS A 196 13.03 -1.71 -28.89
C CYS A 196 13.12 -1.03 -30.26
N THR A 197 13.39 0.27 -30.26
CA THR A 197 14.51 0.91 -31.00
C THR A 197 14.35 2.42 -30.94
N TYR A 198 15.17 3.06 -30.11
CA TYR A 198 15.49 4.47 -30.23
C TYR A 198 16.24 4.67 -31.55
N ASN A 199 15.72 5.52 -32.43
CA ASN A 199 16.51 6.23 -33.45
C ASN A 199 16.18 7.71 -33.33
N ILE A 200 16.84 8.39 -32.39
CA ILE A 200 16.90 9.86 -32.38
C ILE A 200 18.05 10.25 -33.30
N ASN A 201 17.71 10.60 -34.55
CA ASN A 201 18.60 11.36 -35.41
C ASN A 201 18.56 12.82 -34.97
N ILE A 202 19.67 13.30 -34.40
CA ILE A 202 19.90 14.72 -34.18
C ILE A 202 20.41 15.31 -35.51
N LYS A 203 19.69 16.30 -36.04
CA LYS A 203 20.22 17.29 -36.97
C LYS A 203 20.25 18.64 -36.26
#